data_AF-A0A7U6KRB4-F1
#
_entry.id   AF-A0A7U6KRB4-F1
#
_cell.length_a   1.000
_cell.length_b   1.000
_cell.length_c   1.000
_cell.angle_alpha   90.00
_cell.angle_beta   90.00
_cell.angle_gamma   90.00
#
_symmetry.space_group_name_H-M   'P 1'
#
loop_
_entity.id
_entity.type
_entity.pdbx_description
1 polymer ?
#
loop_
_entity_poly.entity_id
_entity_poly.type
_entity_poly.pdbx_seq_one_letter_code
_entity_poly.pdbx_strand_id
1 'polypeptide(L)'
;MSHIVNTDVLIIGAGLAGLSTALSLPKSLNITVLSKAALEVCSSHYAQGGIAASLDKDDSVSDHVADTLVAGAGLCTPDNTARILGAGQQAVQWLCAQGVPLRRTHLTLWIIQAHRNFLSYRLATCI
;
A
#
# COMPACT_ATOMS: atom_id res chain seq x y z
N MET A 1 10.34 26.72 -25.82
CA MET A 1 10.77 25.41 -26.34
C MET A 1 10.03 24.33 -25.57
N SER A 2 9.34 23.42 -26.24
CA SER A 2 8.69 22.28 -25.61
C SER A 2 9.73 21.18 -25.35
N HIS A 3 9.92 20.79 -24.09
CA HIS A 3 10.74 19.62 -23.76
C HIS A 3 9.91 18.36 -23.99
N ILE A 4 10.41 17.48 -24.87
CA ILE A 4 9.80 16.17 -25.15
C ILE A 4 10.63 15.10 -24.44
N VAL A 5 9.96 14.24 -23.67
CA VAL A 5 10.56 13.08 -23.02
C VAL A 5 9.91 11.83 -23.61
N ASN A 6 10.72 10.92 -24.14
CA ASN A 6 10.26 9.62 -24.64
C ASN A 6 10.45 8.56 -23.55
N THR A 7 9.41 7.79 -23.28
CA THR A 7 9.39 6.74 -22.25
C THR A 7 8.46 5.62 -22.70
N ASP A 8 8.74 4.39 -22.30
CA ASP A 8 7.86 3.25 -22.57
C ASP A 8 6.63 3.29 -21.64
N VAL A 9 6.84 3.72 -20.39
CA VAL A 9 5.78 3.87 -19.38
C VAL A 9 5.89 5.21 -18.67
N LEU A 10 4.80 5.98 -18.67
CA LEU A 10 4.64 7.20 -17.88
C LEU A 10 3.74 6.92 -16.67
N ILE A 11 4.26 7.09 -15.47
CA ILE A 11 3.52 6.97 -14.21
C ILE A 11 3.28 8.37 -13.66
N ILE A 12 2.03 8.75 -13.45
CA ILE A 12 1.65 10.05 -12.89
C ILE A 12 1.31 9.87 -11.41
N GLY A 13 2.23 10.28 -10.53
CA GLY A 13 2.15 10.16 -9.08
C GLY A 13 3.30 9.37 -8.50
N ALA A 14 4.04 9.97 -7.57
CA ALA A 14 5.21 9.35 -6.93
C ALA A 14 4.97 8.94 -5.46
N GLY A 15 3.72 8.58 -5.13
CA GLY A 15 3.38 7.94 -3.86
C GLY A 15 3.69 6.44 -3.87
N LEU A 16 3.25 5.73 -2.82
CA LEU A 16 3.51 4.29 -2.66
C LEU A 16 3.11 3.48 -3.90
N ALA A 17 1.91 3.71 -4.43
CA ALA A 17 1.40 2.99 -5.60
C ALA A 17 2.23 3.23 -6.88
N GLY A 18 2.64 4.48 -7.14
CA GLY A 18 3.40 4.82 -8.34
C GLY A 18 4.83 4.26 -8.29
N LEU A 19 5.49 4.41 -7.14
CA LEU A 19 6.84 3.89 -6.95
C LEU A 19 6.85 2.35 -6.90
N SER A 20 5.88 1.71 -6.26
CA SER A 20 5.78 0.24 -6.25
C SER A 20 5.51 -0.31 -7.65
N THR A 21 4.68 0.38 -8.44
CA THR A 21 4.44 0.04 -9.85
C THR A 21 5.74 0.14 -10.65
N ALA A 22 6.47 1.25 -10.52
CA ALA A 22 7.75 1.45 -11.21
C ALA A 22 8.77 0.35 -10.90
N LEU A 23 8.85 -0.07 -9.63
CA LEU A 23 9.74 -1.15 -9.17
C LEU A 23 9.31 -2.55 -9.62
N SER A 24 8.02 -2.76 -9.88
CA SER A 24 7.47 -4.06 -10.28
C SER A 24 7.55 -4.29 -11.79
N LEU A 25 7.76 -3.24 -12.57
CA LEU A 25 7.91 -3.32 -14.02
C LEU A 25 9.29 -3.86 -14.42
N PRO A 26 9.42 -4.51 -15.60
CA PRO A 26 10.71 -4.98 -16.10
C PRO A 26 11.74 -3.85 -16.21
N LYS A 27 12.96 -4.09 -15.73
CA LYS A 27 14.08 -3.13 -15.79
C LYS A 27 14.51 -2.75 -17.22
N SER A 28 14.04 -3.48 -18.23
CA SER A 28 14.30 -3.19 -19.64
C SER A 28 13.46 -2.04 -20.18
N LEU A 29 12.40 -1.61 -19.47
CA LEU A 29 11.55 -0.49 -19.88
C LEU A 29 12.14 0.84 -19.40
N ASN A 30 12.05 1.86 -20.25
CA ASN A 30 12.30 3.24 -19.86
C ASN A 30 11.04 3.77 -19.16
N ILE A 31 11.12 3.92 -17.85
CA ILE A 31 9.99 4.32 -17.00
C ILE A 31 10.22 5.75 -16.49
N THR A 32 9.26 6.62 -16.72
CA THR A 32 9.25 8.00 -16.19
C THR A 32 8.18 8.11 -15.11
N VAL A 33 8.57 8.54 -13.91
CA VAL A 33 7.62 8.85 -12.82
C VAL A 33 7.52 10.36 -12.67
N LEU A 34 6.31 10.88 -12.81
CA LEU A 34 6.01 12.29 -12.65
C LEU A 34 5.46 12.56 -11.25
N SER A 35 6.02 13.54 -10.56
CA SER A 35 5.48 14.06 -9.31
C SER A 35 5.16 15.54 -9.44
N LYS A 36 4.04 15.98 -8.86
CA LYS A 36 3.66 17.39 -8.80
C LYS A 36 4.58 18.20 -7.86
N ALA A 37 5.13 17.56 -6.84
CA ALA A 37 5.94 18.17 -5.79
C ALA A 37 7.10 17.24 -5.40
N ALA A 38 7.86 17.63 -4.37
CA ALA A 38 8.87 16.77 -3.77
C ALA A 38 8.23 15.44 -3.28
N LEU A 39 9.03 14.36 -3.24
CA LEU A 39 8.53 13.00 -2.95
C LEU A 39 7.92 12.88 -1.55
N GLU A 40 8.40 13.67 -0.62
CA GLU A 40 7.92 13.76 0.77
C GLU A 40 6.54 14.41 0.87
N VAL A 41 6.13 15.15 -0.17
CA VAL A 41 4.83 15.84 -0.22
C VAL A 41 3.80 14.94 -0.89
N CYS A 42 3.53 13.78 -0.27
CA CYS A 42 2.49 12.85 -0.71
C CYS A 42 1.79 12.17 0.47
N SER A 43 0.52 11.77 0.30
CA SER A 43 -0.26 11.13 1.38
C SER A 43 0.39 9.85 1.91
N SER A 44 1.07 9.08 1.04
CA SER A 44 1.81 7.89 1.45
C SER A 44 2.93 8.20 2.44
N HIS A 45 3.59 9.35 2.32
CA HIS A 45 4.65 9.77 3.25
C HIS A 45 4.10 10.10 4.65
N TYR A 46 2.86 10.61 4.72
CA TYR A 46 2.21 10.98 5.98
C TYR A 46 1.40 9.84 6.63
N ALA A 47 1.35 8.64 6.04
CA ALA A 47 0.58 7.52 6.58
C ALA A 47 1.16 7.03 7.92
N GLN A 48 0.28 6.70 8.87
CA GLN A 48 0.68 6.30 10.23
C GLN A 48 0.08 4.96 10.70
N GLY A 49 -1.13 4.62 10.24
CA GLY A 49 -1.90 3.48 10.76
C GLY A 49 -1.34 2.09 10.44
N GLY A 50 -0.40 1.99 9.50
CA GLY A 50 0.18 0.74 9.03
C GLY A 50 -0.57 0.12 7.85
N ILE A 51 -0.15 -1.08 7.46
CA ILE A 51 -0.75 -1.86 6.36
C ILE A 51 -1.53 -3.03 6.98
N ALA A 52 -2.82 -3.11 6.69
CA ALA A 52 -3.67 -4.23 7.08
C ALA A 52 -3.50 -5.40 6.11
N ALA A 53 -3.11 -6.57 6.63
CA ALA A 53 -3.03 -7.81 5.86
C ALA A 53 -3.22 -9.00 6.80
N SER A 54 -3.83 -10.07 6.30
CA SER A 54 -4.00 -11.31 7.05
C SER A 54 -2.68 -12.09 7.03
N LEU A 55 -2.00 -12.16 8.18
CA LEU A 55 -0.60 -12.62 8.27
C LEU A 55 -0.35 -13.69 9.32
N ASP A 56 -1.18 -13.71 10.37
CA ASP A 56 -1.13 -14.73 11.40
C ASP A 56 -1.99 -15.93 11.01
N LYS A 57 -1.64 -17.10 11.55
CA LYS A 57 -2.38 -18.35 11.29
C LYS A 57 -3.83 -18.33 11.77
N ASP A 58 -4.13 -17.45 12.73
CA ASP A 58 -5.45 -17.31 13.35
C ASP A 58 -6.25 -16.15 12.71
N ASP A 59 -5.64 -15.45 11.74
CA ASP A 59 -6.28 -14.43 10.93
C ASP A 59 -6.75 -15.05 9.60
N SER A 60 -7.88 -14.58 9.06
CA SER A 60 -8.43 -15.07 7.81
C SER A 60 -8.75 -13.95 6.83
N VAL A 61 -8.37 -14.18 5.56
CA VAL A 61 -8.75 -13.28 4.45
C VAL A 61 -10.27 -13.15 4.35
N SER A 62 -11.02 -14.21 4.62
CA SER A 62 -12.48 -14.20 4.61
C SER A 62 -13.07 -13.22 5.62
N ASP A 63 -12.51 -13.15 6.84
CA ASP A 63 -12.99 -12.22 7.86
C ASP A 63 -12.69 -10.77 7.46
N HIS A 64 -11.48 -10.51 6.95
CA HIS A 64 -11.12 -9.20 6.41
C HIS A 64 -12.03 -8.76 5.25
N VAL A 65 -12.42 -9.70 4.38
CA VAL A 65 -13.38 -9.43 3.29
C VAL A 65 -14.73 -9.06 3.85
N ALA A 66 -15.27 -9.83 4.80
CA ALA A 66 -16.55 -9.54 5.42
C ALA A 66 -16.56 -8.15 6.08
N ASP A 67 -15.52 -7.84 6.87
CA ASP A 67 -15.37 -6.54 7.53
C ASP A 67 -15.31 -5.38 6.52
N THR A 68 -14.56 -5.57 5.43
CA THR A 68 -14.42 -4.55 4.38
C THR A 68 -15.74 -4.32 3.65
N LEU A 69 -16.52 -5.38 3.37
CA LEU A 69 -17.82 -5.26 2.73
C LEU A 69 -18.86 -4.55 3.63
N VAL A 70 -18.83 -4.82 4.93
CA VAL A 70 -19.67 -4.12 5.92
C VAL A 70 -19.27 -2.65 6.00
N ALA A 71 -17.99 -2.35 6.15
CA ALA A 71 -17.47 -0.98 6.20
C ALA A 71 -17.74 -0.19 4.91
N GLY A 72 -17.73 -0.89 3.77
CA GLY A 72 -18.03 -0.33 2.45
C GLY A 72 -19.49 0.04 2.21
N ALA A 73 -20.40 -0.25 3.13
CA ALA A 73 -21.82 0.14 3.06
C ALA A 73 -22.50 -0.22 1.73
N GLY A 74 -22.15 -1.39 1.15
CA GLY A 74 -22.70 -1.87 -0.12
C GLY A 74 -22.08 -1.26 -1.39
N LEU A 75 -21.05 -0.40 -1.27
CA LEU A 75 -20.36 0.23 -2.39
C LEU A 75 -19.13 -0.56 -2.87
N CYS A 76 -18.67 -1.52 -2.07
CA CYS A 76 -17.57 -2.40 -2.45
C CYS A 76 -18.02 -3.45 -3.46
N THR A 77 -17.19 -3.73 -4.46
CA THR A 77 -17.34 -4.90 -5.33
C THR A 77 -16.76 -6.13 -4.62
N PRO A 78 -17.55 -7.19 -4.34
CA PRO A 78 -17.07 -8.36 -3.60
C PRO A 78 -15.84 -9.03 -4.21
N ASP A 79 -15.84 -9.23 -5.53
CA ASP A 79 -14.74 -9.90 -6.23
C ASP A 79 -13.43 -9.09 -6.14
N ASN A 80 -13.50 -7.77 -6.32
CA ASN A 80 -12.31 -6.91 -6.18
C ASN A 80 -11.81 -6.90 -4.74
N THR A 81 -12.72 -6.84 -3.77
CA THR A 81 -12.39 -6.85 -2.33
C THR A 81 -11.65 -8.12 -1.95
N ALA A 82 -12.17 -9.28 -2.36
CA ALA A 82 -11.54 -10.58 -2.14
C ALA A 82 -10.16 -10.68 -2.81
N ARG A 83 -10.03 -10.21 -4.06
CA ARG A 83 -8.74 -10.22 -4.78
C ARG A 83 -7.69 -9.33 -4.11
N ILE A 84 -8.07 -8.12 -3.70
CA ILE A 84 -7.14 -7.17 -3.06
C ILE A 84 -6.67 -7.71 -1.71
N LEU A 85 -7.59 -8.16 -0.85
CA LEU A 85 -7.25 -8.65 0.48
C LEU A 85 -6.50 -9.98 0.43
N GLY A 86 -6.82 -10.86 -0.52
CA GLY A 86 -6.08 -12.11 -0.73
C GLY A 86 -4.63 -11.90 -1.17
N ALA A 87 -4.31 -10.78 -1.82
CA ALA A 87 -2.94 -10.43 -2.21
C ALA A 87 -2.14 -9.74 -1.08
N GLY A 88 -2.78 -9.37 0.03
CA GLY A 88 -2.19 -8.52 1.08
C GLY A 88 -0.93 -9.10 1.70
N GLN A 89 -0.94 -10.40 2.03
CA GLN A 89 0.24 -11.06 2.62
C GLN A 89 1.46 -11.00 1.68
N GLN A 90 1.24 -11.31 0.41
CA GLN A 90 2.30 -11.28 -0.61
C GLN A 90 2.83 -9.85 -0.80
N ALA A 91 1.95 -8.85 -0.80
CA ALA A 91 2.35 -7.45 -0.92
C ALA A 91 3.23 -6.99 0.26
N VAL A 92 2.87 -7.35 1.49
CA VAL A 92 3.68 -7.05 2.69
C VAL A 92 5.04 -7.73 2.62
N GLN A 93 5.09 -9.00 2.21
CA GLN A 93 6.34 -9.73 2.03
C GLN A 93 7.22 -9.08 0.95
N TRP A 94 6.64 -8.64 -0.15
CA TRP A 94 7.35 -7.92 -1.22
C TRP A 94 7.95 -6.60 -0.70
N LEU A 95 7.19 -5.81 0.07
CA LEU A 95 7.68 -4.57 0.68
C LEU A 95 8.87 -4.84 1.63
N CYS A 96 8.78 -5.88 2.47
CA CYS A 96 9.90 -6.32 3.29
C CYS A 96 11.14 -6.67 2.45
N ALA A 97 10.96 -7.36 1.32
CA ALA A 97 12.04 -7.70 0.41
C ALA A 97 12.68 -6.48 -0.27
N GLN A 98 11.92 -5.38 -0.44
CA GLN A 98 12.45 -4.08 -0.88
C GLN A 98 13.18 -3.31 0.25
N GLY A 99 13.24 -3.84 1.47
CA GLY A 99 13.93 -3.22 2.61
C GLY A 99 13.06 -2.27 3.43
N VAL A 100 11.73 -2.27 3.26
CA VAL A 100 10.84 -1.45 4.09
C VAL A 100 10.88 -1.96 5.54
N PRO A 101 11.21 -1.09 6.52
CA PRO A 101 11.38 -1.50 7.92
C PRO A 101 10.02 -1.63 8.61
N LEU A 102 9.30 -2.71 8.29
CA LEU A 102 8.03 -3.02 8.94
C LEU A 102 8.33 -3.72 10.29
N ARG A 103 7.70 -3.27 11.38
CA ARG A 103 7.78 -3.95 12.69
C ARG A 103 6.69 -5.01 12.81
N ARG A 104 7.07 -6.22 13.23
CA ARG A 104 6.12 -7.25 13.68
C ARG A 104 5.65 -6.92 15.09
N THR A 105 4.37 -6.64 15.26
CA THR A 105 3.71 -6.60 16.58
C THR A 105 2.70 -7.74 16.67
N HIS A 106 2.38 -8.20 17.88
CA HIS A 106 1.38 -9.25 18.15
C HIS A 106 -0.07 -8.85 17.81
N LEU A 107 -0.26 -7.64 17.28
CA LEU A 107 -1.50 -7.19 16.66
C LEU A 107 -1.20 -7.13 15.17
N THR A 108 -2.09 -7.67 14.34
CA THR A 108 -2.11 -7.89 12.88
C THR A 108 -1.85 -6.66 11.99
N LEU A 109 -1.21 -5.61 12.52
CA LEU A 109 -0.87 -4.36 11.86
C LEU A 109 0.66 -4.22 11.76
N TRP A 110 1.18 -4.06 10.54
CA TRP A 110 2.57 -3.65 10.35
C TRP A 110 2.62 -2.13 10.31
N ILE A 111 3.12 -1.55 11.40
CA ILE A 111 3.27 -0.10 11.56
C ILE A 111 4.56 0.34 10.87
N ILE A 112 4.44 1.30 9.95
CA ILE A 112 5.58 2.08 9.46
C ILE A 112 5.94 3.04 10.59
N GLN A 113 7.18 2.97 11.11
CA GLN A 113 7.60 3.77 12.25
C GLN A 113 7.74 5.25 11.85
N ALA A 114 6.65 6.01 11.94
CA ALA A 114 6.71 7.47 12.01
C ALA A 114 7.13 7.88 13.43
N HIS A 115 8.22 8.64 13.55
CA HIS A 115 8.69 9.19 14.82
C HIS A 115 7.62 10.14 15.42
N ARG A 116 6.81 9.66 16.38
CA ARG A 116 6.37 10.33 17.64
C ARG A 116 5.07 9.69 18.19
N ASN A 117 5.12 9.38 19.49
CA ASN A 117 4.04 9.00 20.42
C ASN A 117 2.61 9.10 19.88
N PHE A 118 1.83 8.01 19.80
CA PHE A 118 0.36 8.09 20.03
C PHE A 118 -0.27 6.72 20.34
N LEU A 119 -1.11 6.72 21.38
CA LEU A 119 -2.04 5.67 21.80
C LEU A 119 -3.38 5.85 21.07
N SER A 120 -3.85 4.82 20.37
CA SER A 120 -5.26 4.38 20.28
C SER A 120 -5.46 3.59 18.98
N TYR A 121 -5.44 2.25 19.08
CA TYR A 121 -5.73 1.35 17.95
C TYR A 121 -7.10 0.73 18.17
N ARG A 122 -8.08 1.10 17.33
CA ARG A 122 -9.27 0.27 17.11
C ARG A 122 -10.01 0.47 15.78
N LEU A 123 -9.50 1.30 14.86
CA LEU A 123 -10.09 1.50 13.53
C LEU A 123 -8.95 1.76 12.54
N ALA A 124 -8.34 0.69 12.03
CA ALA A 124 -7.45 0.75 10.88
C ALA A 124 -7.90 -0.29 9.87
N THR A 125 -9.14 -0.12 9.39
CA THR A 125 -9.67 -0.82 8.23
C THR A 125 -9.97 0.25 7.18
N CYS A 126 -9.40 0.07 5.99
CA CYS A 126 -9.53 0.90 4.79
C CYS A 126 -8.85 2.28 4.84
N ILE A 127 -7.63 2.40 4.26
CA ILE A 127 -7.32 3.05 2.96
C ILE A 127 -6.00 2.45 2.45
#